data_AF-A0A1V5EF41-F1
#
_entry.id   AF-A0A1V5EF41-F1
#
_cell.length_a   1.000
_cell.length_b   1.000
_cell.length_c   1.000
_cell.angle_alpha   90.00
_cell.angle_beta   90.00
_cell.angle_gamma   90.00
#
_symmetry.space_group_name_H-M   'P 1'
#
loop_
_entity.id
_entity.type
_entity.pdbx_description
1 polymer ?
#
loop_
_entity_poly.entity_id
_entity_poly.type
_entity_poly.pdbx_seq_one_letter_code
_entity_poly.pdbx_strand_id
1 'polypeptide(L)'
;MKGFSGIYALYKKDKLYYVGLTTNLFGRIKWHMKDRHAGKWDSFVIFRIKRIDYLKDIETLITHLVKLPGNKVKGKVPRDADINRILRRILQEHNKEIKGISKALKR
;
A
#
# COMPACT_ATOMS: atom_id res chain seq x y z
N MET A 1 26.73 -12.02 1.88
CA MET A 1 25.59 -11.99 2.82
C MET A 1 24.33 -12.45 2.09
N LYS A 2 23.82 -13.65 2.37
CA LYS A 2 22.57 -14.17 1.79
C LYS A 2 21.36 -13.38 2.31
N GLY A 3 20.55 -12.87 1.38
CA GLY A 3 19.10 -13.14 1.30
C GLY A 3 18.23 -12.87 2.53
N PHE A 4 18.26 -11.67 3.11
CA PHE A 4 17.21 -11.29 4.06
C PHE A 4 15.98 -10.82 3.28
N SER A 5 14.92 -11.63 3.32
CA SER A 5 13.59 -11.24 2.88
C SER A 5 12.93 -10.34 3.91
N GLY A 6 12.30 -9.26 3.43
CA GLY A 6 11.76 -8.26 4.33
C GLY A 6 11.16 -7.06 3.61
N ILE A 7 10.76 -6.10 4.44
CA ILE A 7 10.28 -4.79 4.03
C ILE A 7 11.34 -3.76 4.36
N TYR A 8 11.50 -2.78 3.50
CA TYR A 8 12.32 -1.61 3.76
C TYR A 8 11.51 -0.34 3.55
N ALA A 9 11.82 0.66 4.35
CA ALA A 9 11.20 1.97 4.36
C ALA A 9 12.28 3.03 4.17
N LEU A 10 12.09 3.92 3.20
CA LEU A 10 12.92 5.09 2.95
C LEU A 10 12.19 6.32 3.47
N TYR A 11 12.92 7.22 4.12
CA TYR A 11 12.39 8.43 4.75
C TYR A 11 13.07 9.68 4.20
N LYS A 12 12.34 10.80 4.25
CA LYS A 12 12.87 12.14 3.98
C LYS A 12 12.38 13.08 5.07
N LYS A 13 13.29 13.63 5.88
CA LYS A 13 12.96 14.51 7.02
C LYS A 13 11.85 13.90 7.89
N ASP A 14 12.06 12.67 8.35
CA ASP A 14 11.16 11.88 9.20
C ASP A 14 9.82 11.45 8.55
N LYS A 15 9.56 11.84 7.31
CA LYS A 15 8.36 11.41 6.57
C LYS A 15 8.65 10.18 5.74
N LEU A 16 7.77 9.19 5.86
CA LEU A 16 7.83 7.96 5.09
C LEU A 16 7.67 8.29 3.60
N TYR A 17 8.72 8.07 2.82
CA TYR A 17 8.81 8.43 1.41
C TYR A 17 8.48 7.26 0.49
N TYR A 18 9.03 6.08 0.80
CA TYR A 18 8.88 4.89 -0.03
C TYR A 18 8.91 3.63 0.83
N VAL A 19 8.10 2.64 0.46
CA VAL A 19 8.12 1.30 1.05
C VAL A 19 8.20 0.27 -0.05
N GLY A 20 9.03 -0.75 0.16
CA GLY A 20 9.13 -1.88 -0.74
C GLY A 20 9.45 -3.18 0.00
N LEU A 21 9.14 -4.31 -0.63
CA LEU A 21 9.62 -5.62 -0.22
C LEU A 21 10.78 -6.10 -1.08
N THR A 22 11.62 -6.97 -0.55
CA THR A 22 12.68 -7.64 -1.32
C THR A 22 13.19 -8.88 -0.60
N THR A 23 13.76 -9.82 -1.34
CA THR A 23 14.53 -10.95 -0.82
C THR A 23 16.00 -10.60 -0.54
N ASN A 24 16.45 -9.41 -0.96
CA ASN A 24 17.81 -8.91 -0.74
C ASN A 24 17.80 -7.43 -0.30
N LEU A 25 17.52 -7.21 0.98
CA LEU A 25 17.41 -5.87 1.57
C LEU A 25 18.64 -4.99 1.32
N PHE A 26 19.84 -5.50 1.58
CA PHE A 26 21.08 -4.73 1.38
C PHE A 26 21.28 -4.32 -0.07
N GLY A 27 21.11 -5.27 -1.02
CA GLY A 27 21.23 -4.98 -2.44
C GLY A 27 20.22 -3.94 -2.90
N ARG A 28 19.00 -3.97 -2.37
CA ARG A 28 17.94 -3.04 -2.75
C ARG A 28 18.19 -1.62 -2.24
N ILE A 29 18.68 -1.45 -1.01
CA ILE A 29 19.08 -0.13 -0.51
C ILE A 29 20.22 0.45 -1.34
N LYS A 30 21.25 -0.36 -1.65
CA LYS A 30 22.36 0.08 -2.51
C LYS A 30 21.87 0.51 -3.89
N TRP A 31 20.89 -0.18 -4.45
CA TRP A 31 20.26 0.19 -5.72
C TRP A 31 19.54 1.55 -5.65
N HIS A 32 18.83 1.83 -4.55
CA HIS A 32 18.12 3.10 -4.33
C HIS A 32 19.02 4.32 -4.13
N MET A 33 20.33 4.13 -3.99
CA MET A 33 21.30 5.22 -4.04
C MET A 33 21.53 5.73 -5.47
N LYS A 34 21.17 4.94 -6.49
CA LYS A 34 21.49 5.23 -7.90
C LYS A 34 20.27 5.31 -8.82
N ASP A 35 19.15 4.72 -8.39
CA ASP A 35 17.93 4.70 -9.20
C ASP A 35 17.11 5.98 -9.07
N ARG A 36 15.86 5.96 -9.56
CA ARG A 36 14.93 7.09 -9.50
C ARG A 36 14.66 7.66 -8.10
N HIS A 37 15.03 6.93 -7.03
CA HIS A 37 14.90 7.36 -5.65
C HIS A 37 16.15 8.07 -5.11
N ALA A 38 17.27 8.06 -5.84
CA ALA A 38 18.51 8.71 -5.45
C ALA A 38 18.27 10.18 -5.05
N GLY A 39 18.84 10.60 -3.91
CA GLY A 39 18.72 11.97 -3.36
C GLY A 39 17.36 12.34 -2.78
N LYS A 40 16.33 11.48 -2.89
CA LYS A 40 14.95 11.76 -2.43
C LYS A 40 14.65 11.24 -1.03
N TRP A 41 15.61 10.59 -0.40
CA TRP A 41 15.56 10.08 0.97
C TRP A 41 16.88 10.39 1.68
N ASP A 42 16.86 10.40 3.01
CA ASP A 42 18.02 10.69 3.87
C ASP A 42 18.25 9.62 4.95
N SER A 43 17.25 8.78 5.21
CA SER A 43 17.29 7.71 6.20
C SER A 43 16.47 6.50 5.75
N PHE A 44 16.76 5.33 6.31
CA PHE A 44 16.04 4.09 6.00
C PHE A 44 15.90 3.19 7.23
N VAL A 45 14.87 2.34 7.23
CA VAL A 45 14.65 1.27 8.21
C VAL A 45 14.35 -0.02 7.48
N ILE A 46 14.78 -1.14 8.05
CA ILE A 46 14.62 -2.49 7.48
C ILE A 46 13.93 -3.40 8.50
N PHE A 47 12.92 -4.12 8.04
CA PHE A 47 12.21 -5.15 8.80
C PHE A 47 12.40 -6.50 8.14
N ARG A 48 13.09 -7.42 8.81
CA ARG A 48 13.21 -8.81 8.36
C ARG A 48 11.90 -9.54 8.64
N ILE A 49 11.33 -10.19 7.62
CA ILE A 49 10.09 -10.97 7.76
C ILE A 49 10.41 -12.43 7.46
N LYS A 50 10.14 -13.32 8.43
CA LYS A 50 10.45 -14.75 8.33
C LYS A 50 9.48 -15.49 7.39
N ARG A 51 8.20 -15.13 7.40
CA ARG A 51 7.17 -15.71 6.51
C ARG A 51 7.01 -14.85 5.26
N ILE A 52 7.56 -15.33 4.14
CA ILE A 52 7.60 -14.61 2.87
C ILE A 52 6.18 -14.37 2.32
N ASP A 53 5.23 -15.27 2.59
CA ASP A 53 3.87 -15.19 2.08
C ASP A 53 3.15 -13.88 2.46
N TYR A 54 3.42 -13.33 3.64
CA TYR A 54 2.81 -12.08 4.11
C TYR A 54 3.48 -10.81 3.59
N LEU A 55 4.64 -10.89 2.93
CA LEU A 55 5.39 -9.69 2.52
C LEU A 55 4.56 -8.78 1.60
N LYS A 56 3.86 -9.40 0.65
CA LYS A 56 3.04 -8.67 -0.32
C LYS A 56 1.81 -8.05 0.33
N ASP A 57 1.20 -8.73 1.29
CA ASP A 57 0.03 -8.24 2.01
C ASP A 57 0.38 -7.06 2.89
N ILE A 58 1.51 -7.13 3.60
CA ILE A 58 1.98 -6.03 4.46
C ILE A 58 2.40 -4.81 3.62
N GLU A 59 3.12 -5.00 2.51
CA GLU A 59 3.44 -3.90 1.59
C GLU A 59 2.15 -3.25 1.06
N THR A 60 1.19 -4.06 0.63
CA THR A 60 -0.12 -3.60 0.17
C THR A 60 -0.80 -2.75 1.24
N LEU A 61 -0.89 -3.26 2.47
CA LEU A 61 -1.48 -2.55 3.59
C LEU A 61 -0.83 -1.17 3.80
N ILE A 62 0.50 -1.10 3.86
CA ILE A 62 1.22 0.17 4.09
C ILE A 62 0.95 1.18 2.96
N THR A 63 0.97 0.74 1.70
CA THR A 63 0.71 1.61 0.54
C THR A 63 -0.74 2.12 0.45
N HIS A 64 -1.69 1.47 1.15
CA HIS A 64 -3.08 1.93 1.24
C HIS A 64 -3.32 2.83 2.46
N LEU A 65 -2.61 2.63 3.57
CA LEU A 65 -2.72 3.44 4.78
C LEU A 65 -2.00 4.78 4.70
N VAL A 66 -0.86 4.85 3.98
CA VAL A 66 -0.02 6.05 3.90
C VAL A 66 0.16 6.50 2.46
N LYS A 67 0.07 7.82 2.22
CA LYS A 67 0.44 8.41 0.94
C LYS A 67 1.97 8.47 0.82
N LEU A 68 2.53 7.62 -0.02
CA LEU A 68 3.97 7.48 -0.21
C LEU A 68 4.40 8.12 -1.55
N PRO A 69 5.07 9.30 -1.54
CA PRO A 69 5.43 10.00 -2.78
C PRO A 69 6.34 9.18 -3.71
N GLY A 70 7.15 8.26 -3.17
CA GLY A 70 8.04 7.40 -3.94
C GLY A 70 7.33 6.21 -4.60
N ASN A 71 6.21 5.73 -4.05
CA ASN A 71 5.45 4.60 -4.58
C ASN A 71 4.49 5.10 -5.66
N LYS A 72 4.77 4.77 -6.92
CA LYS A 72 3.90 5.16 -8.05
C LYS A 72 2.61 4.34 -8.12
N VAL A 73 2.63 3.13 -7.58
CA VAL A 73 1.53 2.17 -7.66
C VAL A 73 1.27 1.65 -6.25
N LYS A 74 -0.03 1.53 -5.89
CA LYS A 74 -0.45 0.87 -4.66
C LYS A 74 -0.43 -0.64 -4.83
N GLY A 75 -0.19 -1.38 -3.75
CA GLY A 75 -0.36 -2.83 -3.77
C GLY A 75 -1.79 -3.20 -4.19
N LYS A 76 -1.91 -4.29 -4.96
CA LYS A 76 -3.21 -4.81 -5.39
C LYS A 76 -3.85 -5.56 -4.23
N VAL A 77 -4.97 -5.06 -3.72
CA VAL A 77 -5.80 -5.80 -2.76
C VAL A 77 -6.55 -6.90 -3.52
N PRO A 78 -6.46 -8.18 -3.08
CA PRO A 78 -7.26 -9.26 -3.65
C PRO A 78 -8.75 -8.92 -3.64
N ARG A 79 -9.46 -9.35 -4.69
CA ARG A 79 -10.86 -8.99 -4.92
C ARG A 79 -11.75 -9.52 -3.79
N ASP A 80 -11.48 -10.69 -3.28
CA ASP A 80 -12.12 -11.34 -2.14
C ASP A 80 -11.80 -10.68 -0.79
N ALA A 81 -10.64 -10.03 -0.64
CA ALA A 81 -10.24 -9.34 0.59
C ALA A 81 -10.73 -7.87 0.68
N ASP A 82 -11.21 -7.29 -0.42
CA ASP A 82 -11.68 -5.90 -0.46
C ASP A 82 -13.13 -5.75 0.06
N ILE A 83 -13.27 -5.75 1.39
CA ILE A 83 -14.54 -5.53 2.09
C ILE A 83 -15.16 -4.18 1.72
N ASN A 84 -14.34 -3.14 1.48
CA ASN A 84 -14.84 -1.82 1.08
C ASN A 84 -15.62 -1.88 -0.24
N ARG A 85 -15.24 -2.77 -1.16
CA ARG A 85 -16.01 -2.99 -2.38
C ARG A 85 -17.41 -3.53 -2.08
N ILE A 86 -17.52 -4.48 -1.14
CA ILE A 86 -18.81 -5.04 -0.72
C ILE A 86 -19.67 -3.94 -0.11
N LEU A 87 -19.11 -3.17 0.84
CA LEU A 87 -19.80 -2.06 1.49
C LEU A 87 -20.28 -0.99 0.49
N ARG A 88 -19.45 -0.63 -0.50
CA ARG A 88 -19.84 0.32 -1.56
C ARG A 88 -21.01 -0.19 -2.38
N ARG A 89 -21.07 -1.49 -2.67
CA ARG A 89 -22.17 -2.09 -3.42
C ARG A 89 -23.48 -2.02 -2.62
N ILE A 90 -23.43 -2.41 -1.35
CA ILE A 90 -24.59 -2.32 -0.44
C ILE A 90 -25.10 -0.88 -0.35
N LEU A 91 -24.20 0.08 -0.15
CA LEU A 91 -24.56 1.50 -0.11
C LEU A 91 -25.20 1.99 -1.42
N GLN A 92 -24.69 1.55 -2.57
CA GLN A 92 -25.28 1.88 -3.87
C GLN A 92 -26.69 1.32 -4.04
N GLU A 93 -26.92 0.09 -3.58
CA GLU A 93 -28.24 -0.55 -3.63
C GLU A 93 -29.24 0.21 -2.75
N HIS A 94 -28.88 0.52 -1.50
CA HIS A 94 -29.74 1.33 -0.62
C HIS A 94 -30.00 2.74 -1.16
N ASN A 95 -28.99 3.41 -1.73
CA ASN A 95 -29.19 4.74 -2.31
C ASN A 95 -30.18 4.73 -3.49
N LYS A 96 -30.20 3.66 -4.28
CA LYS A 96 -31.19 3.50 -5.36
C LYS A 96 -32.59 3.34 -4.81
N GLU A 97 -32.75 2.53 -3.78
CA GLU A 97 -34.02 2.30 -3.09
C GLU A 97 -34.57 3.60 -2.49
N ILE A 98 -33.75 4.30 -1.70
CA ILE A 98 -34.11 5.60 -1.09
C ILE A 98 -34.50 6.62 -2.16
N LYS A 99 -33.76 6.67 -3.28
CA LYS A 99 -34.09 7.56 -4.40
C LYS A 99 -35.44 7.22 -5.04
N GLY A 100 -35.77 5.94 -5.15
CA GLY A 100 -37.07 5.47 -5.62
C GLY A 100 -38.21 5.93 -4.71
N ILE A 101 -38.07 5.71 -3.41
CA ILE A 101 -39.04 6.12 -2.38
C ILE A 101 -39.21 7.64 -2.38
N SER A 102 -38.12 8.41 -2.42
CA SER A 102 -38.14 9.87 -2.46
C SER A 102 -38.92 10.40 -3.68
N LYS A 103 -38.81 9.74 -4.84
CA LYS A 103 -39.58 10.11 -6.03
C LYS A 103 -41.08 9.85 -5.87
N ALA A 104 -41.46 8.78 -5.16
CA ALA A 104 -42.85 8.44 -4.91
C ALA A 104 -43.53 9.39 -3.91
N LEU A 105 -42.79 9.87 -2.90
CA LEU A 105 -43.27 10.82 -1.89
C LEU A 105 -43.46 12.27 -2.39
N LYS A 106 -42.91 12.63 -3.55
CA LYS A 106 -43.05 13.98 -4.15
C LYS A 106 -44.32 14.14 -5.02
N ARG A 107 -45.25 13.18 -4.96
CA ARG A 107 -46.61 13.30 -5.50
C ARG A 107 -47.53 13.88 -4.44
#